data_AF-A0A920DXN4-F1
#
_entry.id   AF-A0A920DXN4-F1
#
_cell.length_a   1.000
_cell.length_b   1.000
_cell.length_c   1.000
_cell.angle_alpha   90.00
_cell.angle_beta   90.00
_cell.angle_gamma   90.00
#
_symmetry.space_group_name_H-M   'P 1'
#
loop_
_entity.id
_entity.type
_entity.pdbx_description
1 polymer ?
#
loop_
_entity_poly.entity_id
_entity_poly.type
_entity_poly.pdbx_seq_one_letter_code
_entity_poly.pdbx_strand_id
1 'polypeptide(L)'
;MKCEAQFPSGDKVWPALWLIAEDLVWGPEWDMFEYFGKNTVGEDVMGMHLLVDEWPNQKWDTGYIYNFDATYGCEAWHVYGFEWTEEKAVWTVDGEIKRELLKSNLSPNRANLWPNEDMYIVFNNEVQTNATDRTTQWPNYLKIDYVEIYKKDN
;
A
#
# COMPACT_ATOMS: atom_id res chain seq x y z
N MET A 1 -6.84 -2.67 9.87
CA MET A 1 -7.56 -3.33 8.77
C MET A 1 -6.88 -4.66 8.44
N LYS A 2 -7.66 -5.67 8.02
CA LYS A 2 -7.18 -6.83 7.26
C LYS A 2 -7.95 -6.90 5.93
N CYS A 3 -7.24 -7.20 4.85
CA CYS A 3 -7.81 -7.40 3.53
C CYS A 3 -7.24 -8.70 2.95
N GLU A 4 -8.08 -9.68 2.64
CA GLU A 4 -7.64 -10.84 1.88
C GLU A 4 -7.79 -10.57 0.39
N ALA A 5 -6.66 -10.56 -0.32
CA ALA A 5 -6.62 -10.18 -1.72
C ALA A 5 -5.65 -11.07 -2.51
N GLN A 6 -5.90 -11.12 -3.82
CA GLN A 6 -5.02 -11.72 -4.81
C GLN A 6 -4.74 -10.66 -5.88
N PHE A 7 -3.47 -10.37 -6.08
CA PHE A 7 -3.01 -9.36 -7.03
C PHE A 7 -2.86 -9.98 -8.44
N PRO A 8 -3.06 -9.21 -9.52
CA PRO A 8 -2.73 -9.63 -10.87
C PRO A 8 -1.23 -9.56 -11.15
N SER A 9 -0.76 -10.30 -12.16
CA SER A 9 0.63 -10.30 -12.64
C SER A 9 0.82 -9.56 -13.99
N GLY A 10 2.07 -9.24 -14.30
CA GLY A 10 2.53 -8.71 -15.58
C GLY A 10 3.01 -7.25 -15.53
N ASP A 11 3.74 -6.82 -16.57
CA ASP A 11 4.46 -5.53 -16.55
C ASP A 11 3.55 -4.29 -16.43
N LYS A 12 2.29 -4.40 -16.82
CA LYS A 12 1.33 -3.29 -16.83
C LYS A 12 0.58 -3.09 -15.51
N VAL A 13 0.61 -4.00 -14.56
CA VAL A 13 -0.31 -3.93 -13.42
C VAL A 13 0.18 -2.94 -12.37
N TRP A 14 -0.74 -2.12 -11.85
CA TRP A 14 -0.56 -1.27 -10.67
C TRP A 14 -1.83 -1.25 -9.80
N PRO A 15 -2.24 -2.40 -9.25
CA PRO A 15 -3.28 -2.43 -8.23
C PRO A 15 -2.79 -1.82 -6.91
N ALA A 16 -3.71 -1.18 -6.19
CA ALA A 16 -3.40 -0.51 -4.93
C ALA A 16 -4.51 -0.70 -3.88
N LEU A 17 -4.08 -0.83 -2.63
CA LEU A 17 -4.88 -0.74 -1.42
C LEU A 17 -4.37 0.44 -0.60
N TRP A 18 -5.16 1.50 -0.45
CA TRP A 18 -4.67 2.77 0.07
C TRP A 18 -5.76 3.58 0.78
N LEU A 19 -5.34 4.62 1.51
CA LEU A 19 -6.21 5.53 2.26
C LEU A 19 -5.97 6.98 1.83
N ILE A 20 -7.05 7.74 1.68
CA ILE A 20 -7.00 9.18 1.41
C ILE A 20 -7.70 9.97 2.52
N ALA A 21 -7.22 11.17 2.83
CA ALA A 21 -7.90 12.09 3.74
C ALA A 21 -9.34 12.41 3.26
N GLU A 22 -10.30 12.46 4.19
CA GLU A 22 -11.70 12.73 3.89
C GLU A 22 -11.95 14.18 3.43
N ASP A 23 -11.06 15.11 3.78
CA ASP A 23 -11.22 16.55 3.54
C ASP A 23 -11.09 16.97 2.05
N LEU A 24 -10.83 16.01 1.16
CA LEU A 24 -10.67 16.19 -0.29
C LEU A 24 -9.50 17.11 -0.67
N VAL A 25 -8.56 17.34 0.24
CA VAL A 25 -7.25 17.92 -0.03
C VAL A 25 -6.26 16.78 -0.17
N TRP A 26 -5.35 16.87 -1.14
CA TRP A 26 -4.40 15.78 -1.34
C TRP A 26 -3.35 15.78 -0.22
N GLY A 27 -3.40 14.72 0.59
CA GLY A 27 -2.53 14.51 1.73
C GLY A 27 -3.26 14.78 3.05
N PRO A 28 -3.02 13.96 4.10
CA PRO A 28 -2.16 12.78 4.11
C PRO A 28 -2.72 11.59 3.32
N GLU A 29 -1.84 10.68 2.93
CA GLU A 29 -2.15 9.45 2.19
C GLU A 29 -1.34 8.27 2.75
N TRP A 30 -2.03 7.14 2.95
CA TRP A 30 -1.39 5.88 3.29
C TRP A 30 -1.48 4.91 2.13
N ASP A 31 -0.35 4.60 1.52
CA ASP A 31 -0.24 3.46 0.64
C ASP A 31 -0.04 2.22 1.49
N MET A 32 -1.14 1.49 1.72
CA MET A 32 -1.06 0.25 2.47
C MET A 32 -0.30 -0.77 1.62
N PHE A 33 -0.73 -1.01 0.39
CA PHE A 33 -0.08 -1.94 -0.52
C PHE A 33 -0.25 -1.51 -1.97
N GLU A 34 0.84 -1.15 -2.63
CA GLU A 34 0.87 -0.83 -4.06
C GLU A 34 1.76 -1.81 -4.82
N TYR A 35 1.18 -2.62 -5.69
CA TYR A 35 1.99 -3.59 -6.42
C TYR A 35 2.38 -3.06 -7.78
N PHE A 36 3.68 -2.95 -8.03
CA PHE A 36 4.23 -2.60 -9.33
C PHE A 36 4.75 -3.88 -9.99
N GLY A 37 3.91 -4.52 -10.81
CA GLY A 37 4.26 -5.78 -11.45
C GLY A 37 5.36 -5.63 -12.51
N LYS A 38 6.20 -6.66 -12.60
CA LYS A 38 7.22 -6.88 -13.64
C LYS A 38 7.34 -8.37 -13.93
N ASN A 39 7.46 -8.73 -15.20
CA ASN A 39 7.71 -10.10 -15.66
C ASN A 39 9.21 -10.47 -15.64
N THR A 40 10.04 -9.66 -14.98
CA THR A 40 11.44 -9.95 -14.69
C THR A 40 11.56 -10.22 -13.21
N VAL A 41 11.99 -11.43 -12.84
CA VAL A 41 12.23 -11.81 -11.44
C VAL A 41 13.17 -10.79 -10.78
N GLY A 42 12.76 -10.25 -9.64
CA GLY A 42 13.53 -9.29 -8.85
C GLY A 42 13.27 -7.83 -9.16
N GLU A 43 12.48 -7.51 -10.19
CA GLU A 43 12.17 -6.12 -10.56
C GLU A 43 10.80 -5.64 -10.09
N ASP A 44 9.91 -6.55 -9.69
CA ASP A 44 8.62 -6.20 -9.14
C ASP A 44 8.74 -5.79 -7.67
N VAL A 45 7.87 -4.87 -7.24
CA VAL A 45 7.88 -4.35 -5.87
C VAL A 45 6.47 -4.17 -5.32
N MET A 46 6.34 -4.34 -4.01
CA MET A 46 5.18 -3.93 -3.23
C MET A 46 5.53 -2.67 -2.43
N GLY A 47 4.99 -1.53 -2.82
CA GLY A 47 5.09 -0.24 -2.15
C GLY A 47 4.23 -0.19 -0.89
N MET A 48 4.79 0.39 0.16
CA MET A 48 4.13 0.70 1.42
C MET A 48 4.60 2.11 1.79
N HIS A 49 3.72 3.11 1.79
CA HIS A 49 4.14 4.51 1.87
C HIS A 49 3.27 5.35 2.82
N LEU A 50 3.84 6.46 3.28
CA LEU A 50 3.14 7.55 3.93
C LEU A 50 3.50 8.84 3.19
N LEU A 51 2.50 9.53 2.66
CA LEU A 51 2.63 10.92 2.28
C LEU A 51 2.01 11.82 3.35
N VAL A 52 2.72 12.87 3.70
CA VAL A 52 2.22 13.96 4.54
C VAL A 52 2.60 15.31 3.93
N ASP A 53 1.98 16.38 4.44
CA ASP A 53 2.08 17.73 3.88
C ASP A 53 1.34 17.83 2.54
N GLU A 54 1.02 19.05 2.13
CA GLU A 54 0.26 19.31 0.91
C GLU A 54 1.17 19.84 -0.21
N TRP A 55 0.63 19.97 -1.42
CA TRP A 55 1.37 20.57 -2.53
C TRP A 55 1.81 22.01 -2.21
N PRO A 56 3.08 22.39 -2.46
CA PRO A 56 4.16 21.64 -3.14
C PRO A 56 5.19 20.98 -2.18
N ASN A 57 4.86 20.79 -0.92
CA ASN A 57 5.79 20.44 0.17
C ASN A 57 5.74 18.97 0.61
N GLN A 58 5.10 18.10 -0.18
CA GLN A 58 4.87 16.70 0.14
C GLN A 58 6.12 16.00 0.66
N LYS A 59 5.94 15.16 1.67
CA LYS A 59 7.01 14.38 2.28
C LYS A 59 6.61 12.92 2.28
N TRP A 60 7.45 12.10 1.66
CA TRP A 60 7.23 10.67 1.55
C TRP A 60 8.05 9.90 2.58
N ASP A 61 7.42 8.96 3.28
CA ASP A 61 8.08 7.82 3.91
C ASP A 61 7.85 6.58 3.05
N THR A 62 8.88 6.11 2.37
CA THR A 62 8.75 4.94 1.48
C THR A 62 9.38 3.69 2.08
N GLY A 63 8.66 2.57 1.94
CA GLY A 63 9.16 1.22 2.17
C GLY A 63 8.72 0.32 1.02
N TYR A 64 9.51 -0.71 0.76
CA TYR A 64 9.26 -1.65 -0.33
C TYR A 64 9.51 -3.08 0.14
N ILE A 65 8.69 -3.99 -0.36
CA ILE A 65 9.07 -5.40 -0.49
C ILE A 65 9.56 -5.58 -1.93
N TYR A 66 10.82 -5.92 -2.10
CA TYR A 66 11.39 -6.24 -3.41
C TYR A 66 11.15 -7.70 -3.76
N ASN A 67 11.05 -7.99 -5.06
CA ASN A 67 10.89 -9.36 -5.55
C ASN A 67 9.64 -10.04 -4.95
N PHE A 68 8.52 -9.31 -4.94
CA PHE A 68 7.32 -9.71 -4.21
C PHE A 68 6.74 -11.01 -4.79
N ASP A 69 6.60 -11.10 -6.12
CA ASP A 69 6.02 -12.25 -6.79
C ASP A 69 6.82 -13.53 -6.55
N ALA A 70 8.15 -13.48 -6.69
CA ALA A 70 8.95 -14.69 -6.44
C ALA A 70 8.97 -15.10 -4.95
N THR A 71 8.72 -14.18 -4.02
CA THR A 71 8.76 -14.44 -2.58
C THR A 71 7.40 -14.90 -2.03
N TYR A 72 6.31 -14.29 -2.49
CA TYR A 72 4.96 -14.51 -1.96
C TYR A 72 4.03 -15.14 -3.00
N GLY A 73 4.27 -14.93 -4.30
CA GLY A 73 3.37 -15.24 -5.39
C GLY A 73 2.30 -14.15 -5.48
N CYS A 74 2.44 -13.20 -6.41
CA CYS A 74 1.49 -12.08 -6.49
C CYS A 74 0.06 -12.54 -6.78
N GLU A 75 -0.08 -13.66 -7.52
CA GLU A 75 -1.35 -14.30 -7.81
C GLU A 75 -1.77 -15.34 -6.75
N ALA A 76 -1.12 -15.42 -5.59
CA ALA A 76 -1.64 -16.16 -4.44
C ALA A 76 -2.57 -15.27 -3.59
N TRP A 77 -3.47 -15.89 -2.84
CA TRP A 77 -4.27 -15.18 -1.85
C TRP A 77 -3.42 -14.92 -0.61
N HIS A 78 -3.41 -13.66 -0.18
CA HIS A 78 -2.70 -13.23 1.02
C HIS A 78 -3.57 -12.33 1.88
N VAL A 79 -3.32 -12.35 3.18
CA VAL A 79 -3.92 -11.41 4.13
C VAL A 79 -2.99 -10.21 4.31
N TYR A 80 -3.39 -9.09 3.73
CA TYR A 80 -2.74 -7.79 3.84
C TYR A 80 -3.28 -7.04 5.06
N GLY A 81 -2.45 -6.91 6.09
CA GLY A 81 -2.81 -6.21 7.32
C GLY A 81 -2.16 -4.85 7.43
N PHE A 82 -2.94 -3.86 7.88
CA PHE A 82 -2.46 -2.52 8.18
C PHE A 82 -2.99 -2.08 9.56
N GLU A 83 -2.08 -1.81 10.49
CA GLU A 83 -2.38 -1.22 11.79
C GLU A 83 -1.89 0.23 11.77
N TRP A 84 -2.77 1.18 12.06
CA TRP A 84 -2.41 2.58 12.23
C TRP A 84 -2.95 3.08 13.57
N THR A 85 -2.09 3.77 14.31
CA THR A 85 -2.33 4.31 15.65
C THR A 85 -1.72 5.71 15.75
N GLU A 86 -1.91 6.37 16.89
CA GLU A 86 -1.30 7.68 17.16
C GLU A 86 0.24 7.65 17.18
N GLU A 87 0.84 6.48 17.40
CA GLU A 87 2.29 6.32 17.61
C GLU A 87 3.00 5.60 16.46
N LYS A 88 2.29 4.75 15.72
CA LYS A 88 2.90 3.89 14.70
C LYS A 88 1.94 3.45 13.61
N ALA A 89 2.53 3.03 12.49
CA ALA A 89 1.89 2.29 11.42
C ALA A 89 2.65 0.97 11.15
N VAL A 90 1.95 -0.15 11.01
CA VAL A 90 2.53 -1.48 10.80
C VAL A 90 1.85 -2.14 9.62
N TRP A 91 2.66 -2.61 8.68
CA TRP A 91 2.24 -3.39 7.52
C TRP A 91 2.60 -4.85 7.72
N THR A 92 1.66 -5.73 7.42
CA THR A 92 1.83 -7.18 7.52
C THR A 92 1.33 -7.88 6.26
N VAL A 93 2.01 -8.97 5.90
CA VAL A 93 1.54 -9.93 4.89
C VAL A 93 1.49 -11.28 5.59
N ASP A 94 0.32 -11.91 5.59
CA ASP A 94 0.04 -13.17 6.29
C ASP A 94 0.39 -13.14 7.79
N GLY A 95 0.21 -11.98 8.41
CA GLY A 95 0.51 -11.74 9.83
C GLY A 95 2.00 -11.47 10.14
N GLU A 96 2.90 -11.58 9.17
CA GLU A 96 4.30 -11.23 9.34
C GLU A 96 4.55 -9.74 9.09
N ILE A 97 5.22 -9.06 10.02
CA ILE A 97 5.57 -7.64 9.88
C ILE A 97 6.56 -7.46 8.72
N LYS A 98 6.16 -6.64 7.75
CA LYS A 98 6.99 -6.26 6.58
C LYS A 98 7.53 -4.84 6.70
N ARG A 99 6.82 -3.98 7.43
CA ARG A 99 7.27 -2.63 7.76
C ARG A 99 6.65 -2.17 9.07
N GLU A 100 7.44 -1.47 9.87
CA GLU A 100 6.96 -0.68 11.01
C GLU A 100 7.51 0.74 10.87
N LEU A 101 6.60 1.72 10.90
CA LEU A 101 6.92 3.14 10.94
C LEU A 101 6.50 3.70 12.29
N LEU A 102 7.49 4.11 13.09
CA LEU A 102 7.25 4.78 14.36
C LEU A 102 7.26 6.30 14.15
N LYS A 103 6.23 6.99 14.64
CA LYS A 103 6.16 8.46 14.64
C LYS A 103 7.36 9.09 15.33
N SER A 104 7.91 8.44 16.36
CA SER A 104 9.11 8.88 17.09
C SER A 104 10.40 8.83 16.27
N ASN A 105 10.44 8.05 15.18
CA ASN A 105 11.61 7.96 14.30
C ASN A 105 11.60 9.05 13.22
N LEU A 106 10.50 9.80 13.09
CA LEU A 106 10.38 10.89 12.14
C LEU A 106 11.01 12.17 12.68
N SER A 107 11.46 13.05 11.79
CA SER A 107 11.87 14.40 12.19
C SER A 107 10.67 15.15 12.80
N PRO A 108 10.88 16.12 13.71
CA PRO A 108 9.78 16.83 14.37
C PRO A 108 8.73 17.40 13.40
N ASN A 109 9.19 17.97 12.28
CA ASN A 109 8.28 18.52 11.25
C ASN A 109 7.42 17.44 10.58
N ARG A 110 7.92 16.20 10.45
CA ARG A 110 7.15 15.07 9.89
C ARG A 110 6.26 14.43 10.94
N ALA A 111 6.75 14.28 12.17
CA ALA A 111 5.98 13.75 13.29
C ALA A 111 4.75 14.64 13.60
N ASN A 112 4.87 15.96 13.46
CA ASN A 112 3.75 16.88 13.65
C ASN A 112 2.66 16.76 12.57
N LEU A 113 2.99 16.17 11.42
CA LEU A 113 2.06 15.92 10.31
C LEU A 113 1.57 14.47 10.31
N TRP A 114 1.79 13.71 11.38
CA TRP A 114 1.27 12.35 11.49
C TRP A 114 -0.25 12.37 11.30
N PRO A 115 -0.81 11.55 10.41
CA PRO A 115 -2.25 11.56 10.14
C PRO A 115 -3.03 11.41 11.45
N ASN A 116 -4.09 12.20 11.60
CA ASN A 116 -4.97 12.21 12.79
C ASN A 116 -6.37 12.72 12.41
N GLU A 117 -6.91 12.19 11.33
CA GLU A 117 -8.20 12.56 10.76
C GLU A 117 -8.88 11.35 10.14
N ASP A 118 -10.16 11.50 9.80
CA ASP A 118 -10.92 10.45 9.13
C ASP A 118 -10.44 10.29 7.67
N MET A 119 -10.39 9.05 7.20
CA MET A 119 -9.86 8.70 5.87
C MET A 119 -10.77 7.69 5.18
N TYR A 120 -10.85 7.77 3.85
CA TYR A 120 -11.55 6.79 3.02
C TYR A 120 -10.59 5.68 2.58
N ILE A 121 -11.13 4.47 2.45
CA ILE A 121 -10.43 3.34 1.83
C ILE A 121 -10.64 3.39 0.32
N VAL A 122 -9.56 3.23 -0.44
CA VAL A 122 -9.57 3.15 -1.89
C VAL A 122 -8.92 1.85 -2.34
N PHE A 123 -9.60 1.15 -3.25
CA PHE A 123 -9.08 -0.01 -3.96
C PHE A 123 -9.22 0.19 -5.46
N ASN A 124 -8.14 0.00 -6.19
CA ASN A 124 -8.14 0.08 -7.65
C ASN A 124 -7.20 -0.97 -8.26
N ASN A 125 -7.43 -1.24 -9.55
CA ASN A 125 -6.56 -2.08 -10.38
C ASN A 125 -6.06 -1.24 -11.57
N GLU A 126 -5.14 -0.32 -11.30
CA GLU A 126 -4.63 0.59 -12.32
C GLU A 126 -3.64 -0.09 -13.27
N VAL A 127 -3.40 0.56 -14.41
CA VAL A 127 -2.52 0.11 -15.47
C VAL A 127 -1.38 1.11 -15.63
N GLN A 128 -0.13 0.65 -15.46
CA GLN A 128 1.07 1.48 -15.62
C GLN A 128 1.15 2.09 -17.03
N THR A 129 1.28 3.41 -17.11
CA THR A 129 1.39 4.14 -18.38
C THR A 129 2.64 3.73 -19.18
N ASN A 130 3.78 3.58 -18.52
CA ASN A 130 5.10 3.44 -19.16
C ASN A 130 5.67 2.01 -19.20
N ALA A 131 4.82 0.97 -19.21
CA ALA A 131 5.24 -0.43 -19.35
C ALA A 131 4.70 -1.08 -20.65
N THR A 132 5.31 -2.17 -21.11
CA THR A 132 4.79 -2.93 -22.27
C THR A 132 3.63 -3.83 -21.85
N ASP A 133 2.67 -4.07 -22.73
CA ASP A 133 1.53 -4.97 -22.47
C ASP A 133 1.81 -6.44 -22.82
N ARG A 134 3.00 -6.77 -23.32
CA ARG A 134 3.34 -8.10 -23.89
C ARG A 134 3.21 -9.25 -22.90
N THR A 135 3.36 -8.97 -21.62
CA THR A 135 3.43 -9.96 -20.54
C THR A 135 2.18 -9.94 -19.66
N THR A 136 1.33 -8.92 -19.80
CA THR A 136 0.10 -8.80 -19.03
C THR A 136 -1.05 -9.42 -19.79
N GLN A 137 -1.66 -10.45 -19.20
CA GLN A 137 -2.86 -11.06 -19.74
C GLN A 137 -4.09 -10.20 -19.44
N TRP A 138 -5.01 -10.11 -20.41
CA TRP A 138 -6.26 -9.34 -20.26
C TRP A 138 -7.48 -10.24 -20.55
N PRO A 139 -8.57 -10.10 -19.79
CA PRO A 139 -8.71 -9.24 -18.60
C PRO A 139 -7.89 -9.76 -17.41
N ASN A 140 -7.48 -8.84 -16.53
CA ASN A 140 -6.90 -9.16 -15.23
C ASN A 140 -7.71 -8.50 -14.10
N TYR A 141 -7.44 -8.92 -12.86
CA TYR A 141 -8.26 -8.55 -11.72
C TYR A 141 -7.40 -8.46 -10.47
N LEU A 142 -7.56 -7.35 -9.73
CA LEU A 142 -7.39 -7.37 -8.28
C LEU A 142 -8.62 -8.04 -7.69
N LYS A 143 -8.45 -9.17 -7.00
CA LYS A 143 -9.54 -9.89 -6.36
C LYS A 143 -9.46 -9.65 -4.85
N ILE A 144 -10.60 -9.38 -4.24
CA ILE A 144 -10.73 -9.14 -2.80
C ILE A 144 -11.82 -10.07 -2.30
N ASP A 145 -11.50 -10.90 -1.31
CA ASP A 145 -12.49 -11.77 -0.67
C ASP A 145 -13.21 -11.02 0.44
N TYR A 146 -12.44 -10.46 1.37
CA TYR A 146 -12.99 -9.70 2.49
C TYR A 146 -12.13 -8.50 2.87
N VAL A 147 -12.79 -7.56 3.57
CA VAL A 147 -12.17 -6.42 4.23
C VAL A 147 -12.74 -6.31 5.63
N GLU A 148 -11.87 -6.32 6.63
CA GLU A 148 -12.23 -6.20 8.03
C GLU A 148 -11.53 -4.98 8.64
N ILE A 149 -12.33 -4.10 9.22
CA ILE A 149 -11.86 -2.91 9.93
C ILE A 149 -12.02 -3.16 11.42
N TYR A 150 -10.93 -2.97 12.14
CA TYR A 150 -10.85 -3.19 13.57
C TYR A 150 -10.51 -1.88 14.26
N LYS A 151 -11.10 -1.66 15.43
CA LYS A 151 -10.71 -0.61 16.35
C LYS A 151 -10.16 -1.29 17.60
N LYS A 152 -9.03 -0.79 18.12
CA LYS A 152 -8.49 -1.25 19.39
C LYS A 152 -9.45 -0.80 20.50
N ASP A 153 -9.87 -1.72 21.36
CA ASP A 153 -10.61 -1.38 22.57
C ASP A 153 -9.72 -0.54 23.50
N ASN A 154 -10.30 0.48 24.11
CA ASN A 154 -9.64 1.35 25.08
C ASN A 154 -9.32 0.62 26.38
#